data_AF-A0A317P499-F1
#
_entry.id   AF-A0A317P499-F1
#
_cell.length_a   1.000
_cell.length_b   1.000
_cell.length_c   1.000
_cell.angle_alpha   90.00
_cell.angle_beta   90.00
_cell.angle_gamma   90.00
#
_symmetry.space_group_name_H-M   'P 1'
#
loop_
_entity.id
_entity.type
_entity.pdbx_description
1 polymer ?
#
loop_
_entity_poly.entity_id
_entity_poly.type
_entity_poly.pdbx_seq_one_letter_code
_entity_poly.pdbx_strand_id
1 'polypeptide(L)'
;MSEDQDPAARVSLTVSARDLDELSGQLARWLTGQVGAPVTVENLSKPSAGGMSSTTILFDARWQTGETAESGSFVLRMAPEDGSFPVFESYDLPMQYQVMSGVAAASTVAVPPLRWLETDESVFGSPFLVMEKVEGRAPSDNPPYVFFGWLFDATAQERARIADATVEVITQVHAIDDAARRFPLLDGEGSALRRHFQAQRAWYAWALTDHGVRVPLIERSFDWLEAHWPADPGPEVLNWGDARPGNILFDGFTPAAVLDWEMATLGPRELDLGWIIFIHRFFQDIATRFDQPGLPDFLRRDAVVAKYEELSGHSVRNLDFYIVYAALRHAIVMARIKCRMIHFGEDTVPDDPDDYVMHRLSLEALLDGTYEWD
;
A
#
# COMPACT_ATOMS: atom_id res chain seq x y z
N MET A 1 27.07 -27.91 21.79
CA MET A 1 25.60 -27.95 21.69
C MET A 1 25.12 -26.52 21.84
N SER A 2 25.20 -25.73 20.76
CA SER A 2 24.59 -24.40 20.72
C SER A 2 23.19 -24.60 20.17
N GLU A 3 22.19 -24.20 20.95
CA GLU A 3 20.80 -24.21 20.53
C GLU A 3 20.62 -23.29 19.32
N ASP A 4 20.01 -23.87 18.30
CA ASP A 4 19.53 -23.28 17.07
C ASP A 4 18.37 -22.34 17.44
N GLN A 5 18.66 -21.04 17.58
CA GLN A 5 17.62 -20.03 17.79
C GLN A 5 17.02 -19.66 16.44
N ASP A 6 15.71 -19.83 16.33
CA ASP A 6 14.87 -19.50 15.17
C ASP A 6 15.12 -18.05 14.70
N PRO A 7 15.51 -17.82 13.43
CA PRO A 7 15.64 -16.48 12.87
C PRO A 7 14.36 -15.64 12.97
N ALA A 8 13.18 -16.27 12.97
CA ALA A 8 11.89 -15.58 13.13
C ALA A 8 11.69 -15.03 14.55
N ALA A 9 12.36 -15.58 15.56
CA ALA A 9 12.31 -15.08 16.92
C ALA A 9 13.07 -13.74 17.10
N ARG A 10 13.98 -13.40 16.17
CA ARG A 10 14.70 -12.11 16.19
C ARG A 10 13.89 -10.94 15.63
N VAL A 11 12.79 -11.19 14.93
CA VAL A 11 11.96 -10.14 14.31
C VAL A 11 10.85 -9.64 15.25
N SER A 12 10.65 -10.27 16.40
CA SER A 12 9.63 -9.88 17.39
C SER A 12 10.21 -9.03 18.53
N LEU A 13 10.86 -7.91 18.20
CA LEU A 13 11.28 -6.93 19.20
C LEU A 13 10.59 -5.59 18.92
N THR A 14 9.30 -5.48 19.27
CA THR A 14 8.69 -4.29 19.90
C THR A 14 7.21 -4.52 20.23
N VAL A 15 6.83 -4.06 21.44
CA VAL A 15 5.53 -4.18 22.12
C VAL A 15 5.40 -5.43 22.98
N SER A 16 5.72 -5.26 24.26
CA SER A 16 5.50 -6.23 25.31
C SER A 16 4.00 -6.43 25.53
N ALA A 17 3.56 -7.59 26.02
CA ALA A 17 2.14 -7.83 26.33
C ALA A 17 1.52 -6.76 27.25
N ARG A 18 2.34 -6.07 28.05
CA ARG A 18 1.92 -4.93 28.90
C ARG A 18 1.42 -3.74 28.08
N ASP A 19 2.02 -3.48 26.93
CA ASP A 19 1.66 -2.35 26.07
C ASP A 19 0.29 -2.57 25.40
N LEU A 20 -0.07 -3.82 25.09
CA LEU A 20 -1.41 -4.17 24.58
C LEU A 20 -2.49 -4.09 25.67
N ASP A 21 -2.19 -4.46 26.91
CA ASP A 21 -3.12 -4.32 28.03
C ASP A 21 -3.42 -2.84 28.34
N GLU A 22 -2.39 -1.98 28.32
CA GLU A 22 -2.54 -0.54 28.49
C GLU A 22 -3.37 0.07 27.34
N LEU A 23 -3.06 -0.32 26.10
CA LEU A 23 -3.82 0.08 24.91
C LEU A 23 -5.28 -0.36 24.99
N SER A 24 -5.55 -1.60 25.42
CA SER A 24 -6.91 -2.12 25.61
C SER A 24 -7.71 -1.25 26.59
N GLY A 25 -7.12 -0.93 27.74
CA GLY A 25 -7.78 -0.10 28.75
C GLY A 25 -8.06 1.33 28.28
N GLN A 26 -7.13 1.93 27.53
CA GLN A 26 -7.33 3.25 26.93
C GLN A 26 -8.40 3.22 25.83
N LEU A 27 -8.35 2.23 24.94
CA LEU A 27 -9.31 2.03 23.86
C LEU A 27 -10.74 1.82 24.39
N ALA A 28 -10.90 1.02 25.44
CA ALA A 28 -12.18 0.81 26.11
C ALA A 28 -12.78 2.11 26.67
N ARG A 29 -11.95 2.96 27.28
CA ARG A 29 -12.38 4.28 27.79
C ARG A 29 -12.79 5.21 26.67
N TRP A 30 -11.98 5.28 25.60
CA TRP A 30 -12.30 6.13 24.46
C TRP A 30 -13.58 5.66 23.74
N LEU A 31 -13.72 4.35 23.46
CA LEU A 31 -14.93 3.78 22.85
C LEU A 31 -16.17 4.01 23.71
N THR A 32 -16.04 3.95 25.04
CA THR A 32 -17.15 4.28 25.97
C THR A 32 -17.68 5.70 25.73
N GLY A 33 -16.80 6.65 25.43
CA GLY A 33 -17.17 8.02 25.05
C GLY A 33 -17.87 8.08 23.69
N GLN A 34 -17.43 7.28 22.72
CA GLN A 34 -18.00 7.23 21.36
C GLN A 34 -19.40 6.62 21.32
N VAL A 35 -19.64 5.54 22.08
CA VAL A 35 -20.92 4.82 22.05
C VAL A 35 -21.88 5.24 23.18
N GLY A 36 -21.40 5.96 24.20
CA GLY A 36 -22.21 6.41 25.33
C GLY A 36 -22.58 5.31 26.34
N ALA A 37 -21.89 4.17 26.31
CA ALA A 37 -22.08 3.04 27.21
C ALA A 37 -20.75 2.37 27.54
N PRO A 38 -20.59 1.71 28.72
CA PRO A 38 -19.36 1.00 29.05
C PRO A 38 -19.00 -0.05 27.99
N VAL A 39 -17.79 0.05 27.46
CA VAL A 39 -17.25 -0.87 26.44
C VAL A 39 -16.25 -1.82 27.08
N THR A 40 -16.36 -3.11 26.76
CA THR A 40 -15.33 -4.12 27.02
C THR A 40 -14.58 -4.39 25.72
N VAL A 41 -13.25 -4.30 25.75
CA VAL A 41 -12.37 -4.62 24.61
C VAL A 41 -11.64 -5.92 24.90
N GLU A 42 -11.64 -6.84 23.94
CA GLU A 42 -11.08 -8.18 24.05
C GLU A 42 -10.23 -8.51 22.81
N ASN A 43 -9.42 -9.57 22.90
CA ASN A 43 -8.68 -10.16 21.76
C ASN A 43 -7.78 -9.18 20.98
N LEU A 44 -7.16 -8.20 21.66
CA LEU A 44 -6.20 -7.32 21.01
C LEU A 44 -5.03 -8.12 20.45
N SER A 45 -4.72 -7.92 19.18
CA SER A 45 -3.60 -8.57 18.53
C SER A 45 -3.03 -7.72 17.38
N LYS A 46 -1.73 -7.85 17.14
CA LYS A 46 -1.09 -7.38 15.91
C LYS A 46 -1.18 -8.49 14.86
N PRO A 47 -1.61 -8.22 13.61
CA PRO A 47 -1.60 -9.23 12.57
C PRO A 47 -0.15 -9.65 12.25
N SER A 48 0.06 -10.94 12.00
CA SER A 48 1.39 -11.49 11.67
C SER A 48 1.94 -11.04 10.32
N ALA A 49 1.08 -10.52 9.44
CA ALA A 49 1.39 -10.05 8.09
C ALA A 49 1.04 -8.55 7.92
N GLY A 50 1.36 -7.71 8.91
CA GLY A 50 1.14 -6.26 8.83
C GLY A 50 2.18 -5.55 7.96
N GLY A 51 1.74 -4.58 7.16
CA GLY A 51 2.63 -3.69 6.41
C GLY A 51 3.47 -2.79 7.32
N MET A 52 4.60 -2.30 6.82
CA MET A 52 5.57 -1.49 7.59
C MET A 52 5.17 -0.01 7.75
N SER A 53 4.10 0.43 7.08
CA SER A 53 3.68 1.84 7.05
C SER A 53 2.88 2.26 8.29
N SER A 54 1.99 1.42 8.82
CA SER A 54 1.10 1.81 9.92
C SER A 54 0.98 0.73 10.99
N THR A 55 0.78 1.13 12.25
CA THR A 55 0.42 0.18 13.31
C THR A 55 -1.03 -0.26 13.11
N THR A 56 -1.25 -1.56 12.92
CA THR A 56 -2.57 -2.17 12.81
C THR A 56 -2.84 -3.08 14.00
N ILE A 57 -3.93 -2.83 14.73
CA ILE A 57 -4.37 -3.64 15.87
C ILE A 57 -5.76 -4.19 15.58
N LEU A 58 -5.92 -5.51 15.68
CA LEU A 58 -7.22 -6.18 15.62
C LEU A 58 -7.78 -6.27 17.04
N PHE A 59 -9.07 -6.04 17.24
CA PHE A 59 -9.71 -6.19 18.55
C PHE A 59 -11.21 -6.49 18.41
N ASP A 60 -11.79 -7.09 19.44
CA ASP A 60 -13.24 -7.20 19.59
C ASP A 60 -13.73 -6.19 20.62
N ALA A 61 -14.92 -5.62 20.41
CA ALA A 61 -15.56 -4.77 21.40
C ALA A 61 -17.01 -5.20 21.63
N ARG A 62 -17.46 -5.10 22.89
CA ARG A 62 -18.84 -5.35 23.31
C ARG A 62 -19.34 -4.23 24.22
N TRP A 63 -20.58 -3.81 24.03
CA TRP A 63 -21.25 -2.81 24.87
C TRP A 63 -22.75 -3.06 24.93
N GLN A 64 -23.44 -2.31 25.80
CA GLN A 64 -24.87 -2.42 26.01
C GLN A 64 -25.52 -1.04 25.84
N THR A 65 -26.39 -0.89 24.84
CA THR A 65 -27.16 0.33 24.60
C THR A 65 -28.61 0.09 25.01
N GLY A 66 -28.97 0.49 26.24
CA GLY A 66 -30.27 0.18 26.83
C GLY A 66 -30.46 -1.32 27.05
N GLU A 67 -31.45 -1.92 26.40
CA GLU A 67 -31.71 -3.38 26.46
C GLU A 67 -30.98 -4.17 25.37
N THR A 68 -30.28 -3.50 24.44
CA THR A 68 -29.60 -4.15 23.32
C THR A 68 -28.13 -4.39 23.64
N ALA A 69 -27.71 -5.65 23.53
CA ALA A 69 -26.29 -6.01 23.53
C ALA A 69 -25.71 -5.86 22.12
N GLU A 70 -24.62 -5.13 22.00
CA GLU A 70 -23.91 -4.88 20.75
C GLU A 70 -22.48 -5.40 20.83
N SER A 71 -21.96 -5.89 19.71
CA SER A 71 -20.59 -6.36 19.61
C SER A 71 -20.09 -6.33 18.17
N GLY A 72 -18.77 -6.22 17.99
CA GLY A 72 -18.15 -6.37 16.68
C GLY A 72 -16.65 -6.62 16.77
N SER A 73 -16.06 -6.97 15.63
CA SER A 73 -14.61 -7.07 15.43
C SER A 73 -14.14 -5.88 14.62
N PHE A 74 -13.04 -5.27 15.04
CA PHE A 74 -12.57 -3.99 14.55
C PHE A 74 -11.08 -4.00 14.29
N VAL A 75 -10.66 -3.04 13.47
CA VAL A 75 -9.27 -2.75 13.16
C VAL A 75 -8.99 -1.31 13.55
N LEU A 76 -8.02 -1.12 14.43
CA LEU A 76 -7.45 0.18 14.79
C LEU A 76 -6.20 0.40 13.93
N ARG A 77 -6.18 1.50 13.17
CA ARG A 77 -5.01 1.98 12.42
C ARG A 77 -4.46 3.23 13.10
N MET A 78 -3.17 3.23 13.42
CA MET A 78 -2.46 4.34 14.04
C MET A 78 -1.15 4.62 13.30
N ALA A 79 -0.59 5.81 13.51
CA ALA A 79 0.77 6.11 13.07
C ALA A 79 1.75 5.09 13.68
N PRO A 80 2.87 4.79 12.99
CA PRO A 80 3.90 3.92 13.56
C PRO A 80 4.56 4.59 14.78
N GLU A 81 5.04 3.76 15.71
CA GLU A 81 5.65 4.23 16.97
C GLU A 81 6.93 5.05 16.72
N ASP A 82 7.26 5.94 17.67
CA ASP A 82 8.52 6.66 17.68
C ASP A 82 9.72 5.69 17.63
N GLY A 83 10.68 5.97 16.74
CA GLY A 83 11.87 5.12 16.56
C GLY A 83 11.68 3.94 15.60
N SER A 84 10.51 3.80 14.95
CA SER A 84 10.23 2.75 13.96
C SER A 84 10.98 2.89 12.61
N PHE A 85 11.69 4.01 12.43
CA PHE A 85 12.30 4.43 11.16
C PHE A 85 11.24 4.47 10.03
N PRO A 86 10.39 5.51 10.00
CA PRO A 86 9.21 5.53 9.14
C PRO A 86 9.57 5.50 7.66
N VAL A 87 8.69 4.88 6.86
CA VAL A 87 8.79 4.81 5.40
C VAL A 87 8.28 6.09 4.73
N PHE A 88 7.22 6.69 5.28
CA PHE A 88 6.66 7.95 4.81
C PHE A 88 6.94 9.11 5.77
N GLU A 89 7.02 10.33 5.23
CA GLU A 89 7.26 11.55 6.02
C GLU A 89 6.12 11.84 7.00
N SER A 90 4.88 11.61 6.56
CA SER A 90 3.69 11.80 7.38
C SER A 90 2.68 10.68 7.12
N TYR A 91 1.91 10.36 8.17
CA TYR A 91 0.83 9.37 8.12
C TYR A 91 -0.51 10.07 8.31
N ASP A 92 -1.07 10.54 7.20
CA ASP A 92 -2.34 11.28 7.19
C ASP A 92 -3.54 10.31 7.24
N LEU A 93 -3.80 9.75 8.43
CA LEU A 93 -4.95 8.88 8.68
C LEU A 93 -6.30 9.58 8.48
N PRO A 94 -6.48 10.87 8.81
CA PRO A 94 -7.66 11.63 8.42
C PRO A 94 -7.89 11.65 6.92
N MET A 95 -6.85 11.85 6.11
CA MET A 95 -6.93 11.79 4.64
C MET A 95 -7.40 10.42 4.18
N GLN A 96 -6.79 9.34 4.69
CA GLN A 96 -7.17 7.97 4.35
C GLN A 96 -8.64 7.69 4.68
N TYR A 97 -9.10 8.12 5.86
CA TYR A 97 -10.49 7.97 6.28
C TYR A 97 -11.44 8.72 5.32
N GLN A 98 -11.12 9.95 4.95
CA GLN A 98 -11.94 10.75 4.04
C GLN A 98 -11.98 10.15 2.63
N VAL A 99 -10.85 9.65 2.12
CA VAL A 99 -10.78 8.98 0.82
C VAL A 99 -11.63 7.71 0.83
N MET A 100 -11.44 6.81 1.80
CA MET A 100 -12.23 5.58 1.92
C MET A 100 -13.74 5.90 2.04
N SER A 101 -14.11 6.90 2.84
CA SER A 101 -15.50 7.34 2.99
C SER A 101 -16.09 7.86 1.66
N GLY A 102 -15.33 8.68 0.93
CA GLY A 102 -15.74 9.19 -0.38
C GLY A 102 -15.86 8.09 -1.44
N VAL A 103 -14.96 7.10 -1.42
CA VAL A 103 -15.02 5.92 -2.30
C VAL A 103 -16.26 5.08 -2.00
N ALA A 104 -16.55 4.80 -0.72
CA ALA A 104 -17.74 4.07 -0.30
C ALA A 104 -19.03 4.79 -0.70
N ALA A 105 -19.03 6.13 -0.66
CA ALA A 105 -20.19 6.94 -1.02
C ALA A 105 -20.41 7.08 -2.53
N ALA A 106 -19.35 6.95 -3.34
CA ALA A 106 -19.38 7.25 -4.77
C ALA A 106 -19.26 6.02 -5.69
N SER A 107 -19.00 4.83 -5.15
CA SER A 107 -18.76 3.61 -5.92
C SER A 107 -19.25 2.36 -5.22
N THR A 108 -19.15 1.22 -5.91
CA THR A 108 -19.38 -0.12 -5.35
C THR A 108 -18.10 -0.80 -4.88
N VAL A 109 -16.96 -0.09 -4.87
CA VAL A 109 -15.70 -0.62 -4.36
C VAL A 109 -15.86 -0.91 -2.88
N ALA A 110 -15.69 -2.18 -2.51
CA ALA A 110 -15.78 -2.60 -1.13
C ALA A 110 -14.56 -2.06 -0.37
N VAL A 111 -14.75 -1.05 0.48
CA VAL A 111 -13.77 -0.63 1.50
C VAL A 111 -14.25 -1.13 2.87
N PRO A 112 -13.34 -1.31 3.86
CA PRO A 112 -13.77 -1.66 5.21
C PRO A 112 -14.79 -0.65 5.75
N PRO A 113 -15.89 -1.09 6.38
CA PRO A 113 -16.85 -0.18 6.98
C PRO A 113 -16.18 0.72 8.02
N LEU A 114 -16.07 2.00 7.70
CA LEU A 114 -15.48 2.99 8.59
C LEU A 114 -16.39 3.24 9.79
N ARG A 115 -15.81 3.34 11.00
CA ARG A 115 -16.56 3.56 12.22
C ARG A 115 -16.24 4.88 12.88
N TRP A 116 -14.98 5.10 13.19
CA TRP A 116 -14.56 6.27 13.97
C TRP A 116 -13.23 6.80 13.46
N LEU A 117 -13.09 8.13 13.51
CA LEU A 117 -11.85 8.85 13.28
C LEU A 117 -11.63 9.73 14.51
N GLU A 118 -10.45 9.63 15.12
CA GLU A 118 -10.01 10.51 16.18
C GLU A 118 -8.85 11.36 15.68
N THR A 119 -9.00 12.67 15.78
CA THR A 119 -7.98 13.65 15.36
C THR A 119 -7.31 14.33 16.54
N ASP A 120 -7.86 14.19 17.75
CA ASP A 120 -7.24 14.70 18.96
C ASP A 120 -6.08 13.81 19.40
N GLU A 121 -4.86 14.29 19.17
CA GLU A 121 -3.62 13.61 19.54
C GLU A 121 -3.47 13.40 21.05
N SER A 122 -4.25 14.09 21.90
CA SER A 122 -4.19 13.87 23.34
C SER A 122 -4.71 12.49 23.79
N VAL A 123 -5.41 11.76 22.90
CA VAL A 123 -5.96 10.43 23.20
C VAL A 123 -4.89 9.34 23.11
N PHE A 124 -4.18 9.23 21.98
CA PHE A 124 -3.17 8.19 21.72
C PHE A 124 -1.82 8.74 21.23
N GLY A 125 -1.57 10.03 21.36
CA GLY A 125 -0.34 10.67 20.89
C GLY A 125 -0.27 10.91 19.38
N SER A 126 -1.26 10.42 18.63
CA SER A 126 -1.40 10.63 17.19
C SER A 126 -2.87 10.43 16.76
N PRO A 127 -3.28 10.97 15.59
CA PRO A 127 -4.58 10.63 15.02
C PRO A 127 -4.68 9.13 14.75
N PHE A 128 -5.89 8.58 14.81
CA PHE A 128 -6.14 7.17 14.51
C PHE A 128 -7.54 6.95 13.95
N LEU A 129 -7.71 5.84 13.24
CA LEU A 129 -9.02 5.43 12.72
C LEU A 129 -9.37 4.02 13.17
N VAL A 130 -10.67 3.77 13.28
CA VAL A 130 -11.24 2.47 13.54
C VAL A 130 -12.24 2.11 12.45
N MET A 131 -12.11 0.90 11.93
CA MET A 131 -13.00 0.31 10.94
C MET A 131 -13.43 -1.08 11.38
N GLU A 132 -14.51 -1.61 10.81
CA GLU A 132 -14.87 -3.02 10.99
C GLU A 132 -13.80 -3.93 10.40
N LYS A 133 -13.55 -5.06 11.07
CA LYS A 133 -12.71 -6.12 10.54
C LYS A 133 -13.46 -6.84 9.42
N VAL A 134 -12.86 -6.86 8.23
CA VAL A 134 -13.34 -7.65 7.11
C VAL A 134 -12.57 -8.97 7.06
N GLU A 135 -13.29 -10.08 6.99
CA GLU A 135 -12.68 -11.40 6.81
C GLU A 135 -12.23 -11.59 5.36
N GLY A 136 -11.04 -12.16 5.18
CA GLY A 136 -10.50 -12.45 3.87
C GLY A 136 -9.00 -12.71 3.93
N ARG A 137 -8.42 -12.99 2.77
CA ARG A 137 -6.98 -13.22 2.60
C ARG A 137 -6.44 -12.34 1.50
N ALA A 138 -5.29 -11.70 1.74
CA ALA A 138 -4.52 -11.03 0.70
C ALA A 138 -3.41 -11.96 0.18
N PRO A 139 -2.97 -11.81 -1.08
CA PRO A 139 -1.69 -12.34 -1.54
C PRO A 139 -0.54 -11.74 -0.72
N SER A 140 0.40 -12.58 -0.30
CA SER A 140 1.54 -12.16 0.54
C SER A 140 2.56 -11.34 -0.26
N ASP A 141 3.12 -10.28 0.34
CA ASP A 141 4.27 -9.55 -0.23
C ASP A 141 5.60 -10.01 0.34
N ASN A 142 5.62 -10.56 1.57
CA ASN A 142 6.83 -11.01 2.20
C ASN A 142 6.66 -12.35 2.96
N PRO A 143 7.21 -13.46 2.41
CA PRO A 143 7.77 -13.53 1.07
C PRO A 143 6.70 -13.36 -0.04
N PRO A 144 7.08 -12.92 -1.26
CA PRO A 144 6.12 -12.61 -2.32
C PRO A 144 5.27 -13.80 -2.80
N TYR A 145 4.02 -13.52 -3.16
CA TYR A 145 3.02 -14.51 -3.61
C TYR A 145 3.40 -15.30 -4.88
N VAL A 146 4.48 -14.92 -5.56
CA VAL A 146 5.02 -15.66 -6.71
C VAL A 146 5.88 -16.86 -6.28
N PHE A 147 6.20 -16.99 -5.00
CA PHE A 147 7.00 -18.11 -4.48
C PHE A 147 6.16 -19.21 -3.82
N PHE A 148 5.09 -18.85 -3.14
CA PHE A 148 4.18 -19.79 -2.45
C PHE A 148 2.89 -19.07 -2.04
N GLY A 149 1.99 -19.83 -1.44
CA GLY A 149 0.75 -19.33 -0.85
C GLY A 149 -0.43 -19.54 -1.78
N TRP A 150 -1.62 -19.19 -1.29
CA TRP A 150 -2.87 -19.57 -1.94
C TRP A 150 -3.04 -19.05 -3.37
N LEU A 151 -2.41 -17.91 -3.72
CA LEU A 151 -2.42 -17.38 -5.08
C LEU A 151 -1.46 -18.16 -6.00
N PHE A 152 -0.30 -18.57 -5.48
CA PHE A 152 0.63 -19.44 -6.19
C PHE A 152 0.00 -20.81 -6.49
N ASP A 153 -0.63 -21.40 -5.47
CA ASP A 153 -1.26 -22.73 -5.54
C ASP A 153 -2.59 -22.73 -6.31
N ALA A 154 -3.15 -21.56 -6.63
CA ALA A 154 -4.41 -21.44 -7.36
C ALA A 154 -4.32 -22.03 -8.78
N THR A 155 -5.45 -22.39 -9.35
CA THR A 155 -5.54 -22.74 -10.77
C THR A 155 -5.35 -21.50 -11.66
N ALA A 156 -5.06 -21.72 -12.95
CA ALA A 156 -4.95 -20.61 -13.91
C ALA A 156 -6.26 -19.78 -13.99
N GLN A 157 -7.41 -20.43 -13.91
CA GLN A 157 -8.72 -19.75 -13.94
C GLN A 157 -8.94 -18.89 -12.69
N GLU A 158 -8.55 -19.39 -11.52
CA GLU A 158 -8.66 -18.65 -10.27
C GLU A 158 -7.71 -17.45 -10.23
N ARG A 159 -6.47 -17.60 -10.73
CA ARG A 159 -5.55 -16.46 -10.91
C ARG A 159 -6.10 -15.42 -11.87
N ALA A 160 -6.67 -15.85 -13.00
CA ALA A 160 -7.31 -14.94 -13.96
C ALA A 160 -8.45 -14.16 -13.29
N ARG A 161 -9.27 -14.81 -12.46
CA ARG A 161 -10.33 -14.14 -11.70
C ARG A 161 -9.80 -13.08 -10.73
N ILE A 162 -8.68 -13.34 -10.04
CA ILE A 162 -8.05 -12.36 -9.16
C ILE A 162 -7.49 -11.17 -9.96
N ALA A 163 -6.84 -11.43 -11.08
CA ALA A 163 -6.31 -10.39 -11.95
C ALA A 163 -7.44 -9.49 -12.47
N ASP A 164 -8.49 -10.09 -13.04
CA ASP A 164 -9.67 -9.38 -13.54
C ASP A 164 -10.33 -8.56 -12.43
N ALA A 165 -10.58 -9.16 -11.26
CA ALA A 165 -11.21 -8.48 -10.14
C ALA A 165 -10.38 -7.28 -9.64
N THR A 166 -9.06 -7.37 -9.71
CA THR A 166 -8.17 -6.27 -9.32
C THR A 166 -8.25 -5.12 -10.34
N VAL A 167 -8.26 -5.43 -11.64
CA VAL A 167 -8.45 -4.43 -12.71
C VAL A 167 -9.85 -3.80 -12.64
N GLU A 168 -10.88 -4.59 -12.29
CA GLU A 168 -12.25 -4.12 -12.06
C GLU A 168 -12.31 -3.13 -10.90
N VAL A 169 -11.61 -3.38 -9.79
CA VAL A 169 -11.50 -2.44 -8.67
C VAL A 169 -10.87 -1.12 -9.13
N ILE A 170 -9.70 -1.17 -9.79
CA ILE A 170 -9.02 0.04 -10.29
C ILE A 170 -9.94 0.81 -11.24
N THR A 171 -10.65 0.11 -12.13
CA THR A 171 -11.59 0.73 -13.07
C THR A 171 -12.74 1.43 -12.35
N GLN A 172 -13.33 0.81 -11.31
CA GLN A 172 -14.40 1.41 -10.52
C GLN A 172 -13.91 2.66 -9.75
N VAL A 173 -12.70 2.65 -9.20
CA VAL A 173 -12.10 3.82 -8.56
C VAL A 173 -11.94 4.95 -9.58
N HIS A 174 -11.40 4.65 -10.76
CA HIS A 174 -11.21 5.64 -11.83
C HIS A 174 -12.52 6.13 -12.47
N ALA A 175 -13.65 5.47 -12.21
CA ALA A 175 -14.97 5.85 -12.69
C ALA A 175 -15.71 6.82 -11.75
N ILE A 176 -15.12 7.18 -10.60
CA ILE A 176 -15.71 8.17 -9.70
C ILE A 176 -15.66 9.56 -10.36
N ASP A 177 -16.84 10.05 -10.77
CA ASP A 177 -17.00 11.37 -11.39
C ASP A 177 -16.60 12.52 -10.47
N ASP A 178 -16.22 13.66 -11.03
CA ASP A 178 -15.81 14.89 -10.31
C ASP A 178 -14.85 14.64 -9.13
N ALA A 179 -13.81 13.81 -9.35
CA ALA A 179 -12.91 13.37 -8.30
C ALA A 179 -12.33 14.54 -7.46
N ALA A 180 -11.90 15.64 -8.10
CA ALA A 180 -11.40 16.82 -7.39
C ALA A 180 -12.42 17.42 -6.39
N ARG A 181 -13.70 17.44 -6.73
CA ARG A 181 -14.76 17.94 -5.84
C ARG A 181 -15.07 16.97 -4.71
N ARG A 182 -15.00 15.67 -4.97
CA ARG A 182 -15.27 14.62 -3.97
C ARG A 182 -14.10 14.45 -3.00
N PHE A 183 -12.89 14.66 -3.48
CA PHE A 183 -11.64 14.52 -2.72
C PHE A 183 -10.84 15.84 -2.72
N PRO A 184 -11.40 16.92 -2.15
CA PRO A 184 -10.78 18.25 -2.20
C PRO A 184 -9.43 18.32 -1.49
N LEU A 185 -9.17 17.42 -0.54
CA LEU A 185 -7.88 17.29 0.13
C LEU A 185 -6.75 16.77 -0.76
N LEU A 186 -7.07 16.11 -1.87
CA LEU A 186 -6.12 15.62 -2.87
C LEU A 186 -5.97 16.61 -4.04
N ASP A 187 -6.85 17.62 -4.10
CA ASP A 187 -6.83 18.63 -5.14
C ASP A 187 -5.80 19.73 -4.85
N GLY A 188 -5.39 20.45 -5.88
CA GLY A 188 -4.42 21.52 -5.77
C GLY A 188 -4.22 22.25 -7.08
N GLU A 189 -3.43 23.31 -7.04
CA GLU A 189 -3.19 24.12 -8.24
C GLU A 189 -2.32 23.38 -9.28
N GLY A 190 -2.61 23.61 -10.56
CA GLY A 190 -1.87 23.03 -11.68
C GLY A 190 -2.20 21.55 -11.95
N SER A 191 -1.30 20.87 -12.68
CA SER A 191 -1.46 19.45 -13.03
C SER A 191 -1.19 18.56 -11.83
N ALA A 192 -2.10 17.63 -11.53
CA ALA A 192 -1.96 16.66 -10.46
C ALA A 192 -0.77 15.70 -10.71
N LEU A 193 -0.51 15.31 -11.96
CA LEU A 193 0.70 14.53 -12.30
C LEU A 193 1.98 15.30 -11.94
N ARG A 194 2.02 16.62 -12.21
CA ARG A 194 3.18 17.46 -11.84
C ARG A 194 3.32 17.60 -10.33
N ARG A 195 2.22 17.81 -9.60
CA ARG A 195 2.24 17.84 -8.13
C ARG A 195 2.73 16.51 -7.54
N HIS A 196 2.18 15.40 -8.02
CA HIS A 196 2.59 14.06 -7.59
C HIS A 196 4.07 13.82 -7.87
N PHE A 197 4.58 14.21 -9.04
CA PHE A 197 6.02 14.13 -9.36
C PHE A 197 6.91 14.95 -8.42
N GLN A 198 6.53 16.18 -8.09
CA GLN A 198 7.28 16.99 -7.12
C GLN A 198 7.20 16.41 -5.70
N ALA A 199 6.06 15.84 -5.31
CA ALA A 199 5.92 15.14 -4.04
C ALA A 199 6.86 13.92 -3.95
N GLN A 200 7.02 13.15 -5.03
CA GLN A 200 7.99 12.05 -5.08
C GLN A 200 9.45 12.54 -4.97
N ARG A 201 9.79 13.70 -5.57
CA ARG A 201 11.11 14.33 -5.39
C ARG A 201 11.35 14.77 -3.95
N ALA A 202 10.36 15.40 -3.32
CA ALA A 202 10.43 15.80 -1.92
C ALA A 202 10.59 14.57 -1.01
N TRP A 203 9.84 13.50 -1.29
CA TRP A 203 9.96 12.26 -0.53
C TRP A 203 11.32 11.57 -0.72
N TYR A 204 11.89 11.53 -1.94
CA TYR A 204 13.27 11.08 -2.15
C TYR A 204 14.27 11.90 -1.30
N ALA A 205 14.09 13.21 -1.25
CA ALA A 205 14.97 14.09 -0.48
C ALA A 205 14.90 13.77 1.01
N TRP A 206 13.70 13.78 1.58
CA TRP A 206 13.45 13.45 2.99
C TRP A 206 13.92 12.03 3.35
N ALA A 207 13.60 11.04 2.51
CA ALA A 207 13.85 9.64 2.80
C ALA A 207 15.35 9.30 2.78
N LEU A 208 16.14 10.00 1.94
CA LEU A 208 17.51 9.61 1.60
C LEU A 208 18.48 10.79 1.62
N THR A 209 18.32 11.79 0.75
CA THR A 209 19.40 12.78 0.54
C THR A 209 19.63 13.69 1.74
N ASP A 210 18.59 14.00 2.51
CA ASP A 210 18.67 14.77 3.76
C ASP A 210 19.45 14.02 4.85
N HIS A 211 19.59 12.71 4.69
CA HIS A 211 20.43 11.84 5.53
C HIS A 211 21.77 11.48 4.88
N GLY A 212 22.13 12.12 3.76
CA GLY A 212 23.40 11.92 3.05
C GLY A 212 23.45 10.69 2.15
N VAL A 213 22.33 10.00 1.91
CA VAL A 213 22.24 8.87 0.98
C VAL A 213 21.81 9.39 -0.39
N ARG A 214 22.67 9.26 -1.40
CA ARG A 214 22.34 9.58 -2.80
C ARG A 214 22.37 8.32 -3.63
N VAL A 215 21.34 8.14 -4.45
CA VAL A 215 21.18 6.97 -5.33
C VAL A 215 21.14 7.47 -6.78
N PRO A 216 22.28 7.48 -7.50
CA PRO A 216 22.37 7.98 -8.87
C PRO A 216 21.31 7.44 -9.83
N LEU A 217 20.92 6.17 -9.71
CA LEU A 217 19.89 5.56 -10.53
C LEU A 217 18.51 6.19 -10.31
N ILE A 218 18.14 6.55 -9.07
CA ILE A 218 16.89 7.26 -8.78
C ILE A 218 16.94 8.67 -9.39
N GLU A 219 18.06 9.38 -9.25
CA GLU A 219 18.24 10.72 -9.83
C GLU A 219 18.15 10.69 -11.36
N ARG A 220 18.82 9.72 -12.01
CA ARG A 220 18.71 9.47 -13.46
C ARG A 220 17.28 9.18 -13.88
N SER A 221 16.52 8.46 -13.07
CA SER A 221 15.10 8.17 -13.32
C SER A 221 14.24 9.43 -13.28
N PHE A 222 14.50 10.35 -12.35
CA PHE A 222 13.81 11.65 -12.33
C PHE A 222 14.11 12.48 -13.59
N ASP A 223 15.36 12.49 -14.05
CA ASP A 223 15.75 13.21 -15.27
C ASP A 223 15.11 12.58 -16.52
N TRP A 224 15.06 11.25 -16.59
CA TRP A 224 14.39 10.54 -17.66
C TRP A 224 12.91 10.90 -17.73
N LEU A 225 12.21 10.91 -16.59
CA LEU A 225 10.79 11.27 -16.54
C LEU A 225 10.54 12.72 -16.97
N GLU A 226 11.40 13.67 -16.59
CA GLU A 226 11.31 15.05 -17.08
C GLU A 226 11.46 15.13 -18.60
N ALA A 227 12.40 14.38 -19.17
CA ALA A 227 12.67 14.36 -20.61
C ALA A 227 11.56 13.67 -21.44
N HIS A 228 10.84 12.72 -20.84
CA HIS A 228 9.81 11.91 -21.52
C HIS A 228 8.38 12.25 -21.08
N TRP A 229 8.18 13.45 -20.52
CA TRP A 229 6.89 13.85 -19.97
C TRP A 229 5.77 13.76 -21.03
N PRO A 230 4.63 13.10 -20.73
CA PRO A 230 3.56 12.96 -21.69
C PRO A 230 2.97 14.33 -22.06
N ALA A 231 2.88 14.61 -23.36
CA ALA A 231 2.31 15.86 -23.88
C ALA A 231 0.82 16.02 -23.49
N ASP A 232 0.09 14.91 -23.46
CA ASP A 232 -1.26 14.82 -22.94
C ASP A 232 -1.33 13.69 -21.88
N PRO A 233 -1.25 14.03 -20.58
CA PRO A 233 -1.49 13.08 -19.51
C PRO A 233 -2.94 12.59 -19.45
N GLY A 234 -3.88 13.33 -20.04
CA GLY A 234 -5.33 13.08 -19.99
C GLY A 234 -6.04 13.48 -18.70
N PRO A 235 -7.30 13.03 -18.55
CA PRO A 235 -8.13 13.38 -17.42
C PRO A 235 -7.54 12.90 -16.10
N GLU A 236 -7.67 13.74 -15.09
CA GLU A 236 -7.31 13.42 -13.72
C GLU A 236 -8.49 12.71 -13.04
N VAL A 237 -8.21 11.55 -12.46
CA VAL A 237 -9.17 10.74 -11.70
C VAL A 237 -8.62 10.48 -10.30
N LEU A 238 -9.45 9.96 -9.41
CA LEU A 238 -8.93 9.34 -8.19
C LEU A 238 -8.08 8.13 -8.59
N ASN A 239 -6.84 8.10 -8.12
CA ASN A 239 -5.97 6.93 -8.13
C ASN A 239 -5.88 6.40 -6.71
N TRP A 240 -5.95 5.09 -6.57
CA TRP A 240 -5.81 4.37 -5.31
C TRP A 240 -4.38 4.48 -4.76
N GLY A 241 -3.36 4.47 -5.62
CA GLY A 241 -1.97 4.70 -5.22
C GLY A 241 -1.17 3.41 -5.09
N ASP A 242 -1.36 2.64 -4.01
CA ASP A 242 -0.77 1.30 -3.86
C ASP A 242 -1.69 0.22 -4.45
N ALA A 243 -2.02 0.41 -5.73
CA ALA A 243 -3.05 -0.34 -6.42
C ALA A 243 -2.61 -1.75 -6.82
N ARG A 244 -2.69 -2.72 -5.92
CA ARG A 244 -2.19 -4.08 -6.14
C ARG A 244 -3.00 -5.15 -5.40
N PRO A 245 -3.01 -6.41 -5.86
CA PRO A 245 -3.84 -7.45 -5.25
C PRO A 245 -3.46 -7.75 -3.80
N GLY A 246 -2.19 -7.51 -3.39
CA GLY A 246 -1.75 -7.64 -1.99
C GLY A 246 -2.46 -6.69 -1.01
N ASN A 247 -3.09 -5.63 -1.51
CA ASN A 247 -3.91 -4.72 -0.71
C ASN A 247 -5.42 -4.94 -0.90
N ILE A 248 -5.82 -6.10 -1.41
CA ILE A 248 -7.21 -6.53 -1.49
C ILE A 248 -7.37 -7.77 -0.61
N LEU A 249 -8.30 -7.71 0.34
CA LEU A 249 -8.79 -8.91 1.02
C LEU A 249 -9.74 -9.64 0.08
N PHE A 250 -9.50 -10.93 -0.14
CA PHE A 250 -10.38 -11.78 -0.94
C PHE A 250 -11.13 -12.78 -0.05
N ASP A 251 -12.45 -12.89 -0.26
CA ASP A 251 -13.23 -14.04 0.17
C ASP A 251 -13.29 -15.05 -0.99
N GLY A 252 -12.56 -16.16 -0.84
CA GLY A 252 -12.25 -17.07 -1.93
C GLY A 252 -11.42 -16.38 -3.02
N PHE A 253 -12.10 -15.94 -4.09
CA PHE A 253 -11.53 -15.23 -5.24
C PHE A 253 -12.37 -14.00 -5.63
N THR A 254 -13.07 -13.41 -4.65
CA THR A 254 -13.88 -12.19 -4.81
C THR A 254 -13.36 -11.11 -3.87
N PRO A 255 -13.14 -9.86 -4.32
CA PRO A 255 -12.76 -8.77 -3.44
C PRO A 255 -13.79 -8.56 -2.32
N ALA A 256 -13.31 -8.60 -1.08
CA ALA A 256 -14.09 -8.35 0.13
C ALA A 256 -13.80 -6.96 0.71
N ALA A 257 -12.54 -6.49 0.63
CA ALA A 257 -12.17 -5.12 0.99
C ALA A 257 -10.90 -4.67 0.26
N VAL A 258 -10.90 -3.42 -0.19
CA VAL A 258 -9.76 -2.69 -0.76
C VAL A 258 -9.15 -1.84 0.33
N LEU A 259 -7.91 -2.15 0.65
CA LEU A 259 -7.16 -1.57 1.76
C LEU A 259 -6.16 -0.52 1.26
N ASP A 260 -5.48 0.08 2.22
CA ASP A 260 -4.28 0.88 2.03
C ASP A 260 -4.40 2.05 1.04
N TRP A 261 -5.06 3.11 1.50
CA TRP A 261 -5.34 4.33 0.74
C TRP A 261 -4.35 5.46 1.06
N GLU A 262 -3.19 5.15 1.66
CA GLU A 262 -2.22 6.15 2.09
C GLU A 262 -1.52 6.87 0.93
N MET A 263 -1.45 6.22 -0.23
CA MET A 263 -0.88 6.76 -1.47
C MET A 263 -1.94 7.33 -2.42
N ALA A 264 -3.20 7.43 -1.97
CA ALA A 264 -4.29 7.92 -2.81
C ALA A 264 -4.03 9.35 -3.29
N THR A 265 -4.32 9.60 -4.56
CA THR A 265 -4.02 10.89 -5.18
C THR A 265 -4.94 11.18 -6.36
N LEU A 266 -4.93 12.41 -6.86
CA LEU A 266 -5.51 12.73 -8.16
C LEU A 266 -4.43 12.64 -9.24
N GLY A 267 -4.80 12.14 -10.42
CA GLY A 267 -3.86 12.07 -11.53
C GLY A 267 -4.35 11.22 -12.69
N PRO A 268 -3.54 11.07 -13.74
CA PRO A 268 -3.84 10.19 -14.87
C PRO A 268 -4.05 8.75 -14.41
N ARG A 269 -5.02 8.07 -15.02
CA ARG A 269 -5.39 6.66 -14.76
C ARG A 269 -4.18 5.73 -14.82
N GLU A 270 -3.22 6.06 -15.67
CA GLU A 270 -2.07 5.22 -15.91
C GLU A 270 -1.08 5.18 -14.72
N LEU A 271 -1.23 6.02 -13.70
CA LEU A 271 -0.46 5.92 -12.45
C LEU A 271 -0.70 4.59 -11.74
N ASP A 272 -1.97 4.20 -11.53
CA ASP A 272 -2.31 2.91 -10.91
C ASP A 272 -2.03 1.73 -11.84
N LEU A 273 -2.23 1.89 -13.16
CA LEU A 273 -1.94 0.82 -14.14
C LEU A 273 -0.44 0.53 -14.24
N GLY A 274 0.40 1.57 -14.28
CA GLY A 274 1.85 1.41 -14.24
C GLY A 274 2.29 0.75 -12.94
N TRP A 275 1.65 1.10 -11.82
CA TRP A 275 1.94 0.54 -10.50
C TRP A 275 1.66 -0.98 -10.43
N ILE A 276 0.43 -1.41 -10.73
CA ILE A 276 0.08 -2.84 -10.62
C ILE A 276 0.94 -3.73 -11.51
N ILE A 277 1.20 -3.29 -12.74
CA ILE A 277 2.02 -4.02 -13.72
C ILE A 277 3.45 -4.11 -13.21
N PHE A 278 4.02 -3.00 -12.75
CA PHE A 278 5.40 -2.97 -12.29
C PHE A 278 5.61 -3.79 -11.01
N ILE A 279 4.73 -3.68 -10.01
CA ILE A 279 4.89 -4.44 -8.75
C ILE A 279 4.83 -5.94 -8.98
N HIS A 280 3.88 -6.41 -9.80
CA HIS A 280 3.85 -7.83 -10.15
C HIS A 280 5.12 -8.26 -10.89
N ARG A 281 5.55 -7.46 -11.88
CA ARG A 281 6.75 -7.77 -12.65
C ARG A 281 8.01 -7.77 -11.79
N PHE A 282 8.14 -6.86 -10.82
CA PHE A 282 9.20 -6.86 -9.83
C PHE A 282 9.28 -8.19 -9.08
N PHE A 283 8.15 -8.70 -8.59
CA PHE A 283 8.13 -10.02 -7.95
C PHE A 283 8.53 -11.15 -8.92
N GLN A 284 8.05 -11.09 -10.17
CA GLN A 284 8.43 -12.07 -11.19
C GLN A 284 9.93 -12.04 -11.53
N ASP A 285 10.55 -10.87 -11.58
CA ASP A 285 11.99 -10.71 -11.79
C ASP A 285 12.80 -11.33 -10.63
N ILE A 286 12.33 -11.16 -9.38
CA ILE A 286 12.93 -11.83 -8.22
C ILE A 286 12.79 -13.35 -8.38
N ALA A 287 11.61 -13.87 -8.74
CA ALA A 287 11.42 -15.31 -8.96
C ALA A 287 12.38 -15.85 -10.02
N THR A 288 12.48 -15.17 -11.15
CA THR A 288 13.38 -15.53 -12.26
C THR A 288 14.85 -15.54 -11.81
N ARG A 289 15.27 -14.55 -11.01
CA ARG A 289 16.64 -14.48 -10.46
C ARG A 289 16.97 -15.66 -9.53
N PHE A 290 15.98 -16.24 -8.86
CA PHE A 290 16.14 -17.43 -8.01
C PHE A 290 15.79 -18.75 -8.73
N ASP A 291 15.75 -18.74 -10.07
CA ASP A 291 15.37 -19.89 -10.90
C ASP A 291 14.02 -20.51 -10.50
N GLN A 292 13.09 -19.68 -10.02
CA GLN A 292 11.73 -20.08 -9.66
C GLN A 292 10.76 -19.71 -10.80
N PRO A 293 9.71 -20.54 -11.04
CA PRO A 293 8.78 -20.30 -12.14
C PRO A 293 7.98 -19.00 -11.97
N GLY A 294 7.71 -18.59 -10.72
CA GLY A 294 6.86 -17.44 -10.46
C GLY A 294 5.43 -17.63 -10.98
N LEU A 295 4.81 -16.53 -11.41
CA LEU A 295 3.48 -16.47 -12.01
C LEU A 295 3.49 -15.61 -13.30
N PRO A 296 4.19 -16.03 -14.37
CA PRO A 296 4.48 -15.17 -15.54
C PRO A 296 3.23 -14.77 -16.34
N ASP A 297 2.13 -15.52 -16.21
CA ASP A 297 0.86 -15.23 -16.88
C ASP A 297 -0.08 -14.32 -16.06
N PHE A 298 0.26 -14.05 -14.80
CA PHE A 298 -0.56 -13.22 -13.91
C PHE A 298 -0.26 -11.73 -14.17
N LEU A 299 -1.30 -10.88 -14.21
CA LEU A 299 -1.16 -9.42 -14.40
C LEU A 299 -0.19 -9.00 -15.53
N ARG A 300 -0.14 -9.77 -16.62
CA ARG A 300 0.63 -9.40 -17.82
C ARG A 300 0.17 -8.04 -18.33
N ARG A 301 1.13 -7.22 -18.76
CA ARG A 301 0.90 -5.85 -19.22
C ARG A 301 -0.21 -5.76 -20.27
N ASP A 302 -0.16 -6.62 -21.29
CA ASP A 302 -1.15 -6.66 -22.38
C ASP A 302 -2.55 -7.05 -21.89
N ALA A 303 -2.64 -8.06 -21.01
CA ALA A 303 -3.89 -8.50 -20.41
C ALA A 303 -4.52 -7.42 -19.51
N VAL A 304 -3.72 -6.75 -18.67
CA VAL A 304 -4.18 -5.66 -17.80
C VAL A 304 -4.71 -4.50 -18.65
N VAL A 305 -3.98 -4.10 -19.69
CA VAL A 305 -4.42 -3.03 -20.61
C VAL A 305 -5.72 -3.42 -21.29
N ALA A 306 -5.78 -4.58 -21.93
CA ALA A 306 -6.96 -5.02 -22.67
C ALA A 306 -8.21 -5.06 -21.78
N LYS A 307 -8.09 -5.62 -20.57
CA LYS A 307 -9.19 -5.68 -19.60
C LYS A 307 -9.61 -4.29 -19.11
N TYR A 308 -8.65 -3.41 -18.83
CA TYR A 308 -8.95 -2.05 -18.38
C TYR A 308 -9.66 -1.24 -19.46
N GLU A 309 -9.19 -1.29 -20.70
CA GLU A 309 -9.80 -0.59 -21.84
C GLU A 309 -11.20 -1.13 -22.12
N GLU A 310 -11.42 -2.44 -22.02
CA GLU A 310 -12.74 -3.08 -22.16
C GLU A 310 -13.74 -2.55 -21.13
N LEU A 311 -13.34 -2.49 -19.85
CA LEU A 311 -14.23 -2.10 -18.76
C LEU A 311 -14.49 -0.59 -18.69
N SER A 312 -13.46 0.22 -18.98
CA SER A 312 -13.50 1.67 -18.79
C SER A 312 -13.90 2.45 -20.04
N GLY A 313 -13.72 1.86 -21.23
CA GLY A 313 -13.80 2.57 -22.51
C GLY A 313 -12.70 3.62 -22.73
N HIS A 314 -11.73 3.72 -21.81
CA HIS A 314 -10.58 4.62 -21.91
C HIS A 314 -9.42 3.91 -22.61
N SER A 315 -8.81 4.54 -23.61
CA SER A 315 -7.58 4.04 -24.22
C SER A 315 -6.37 4.39 -23.37
N VAL A 316 -5.59 3.39 -22.95
CA VAL A 316 -4.39 3.54 -22.12
C VAL A 316 -3.30 4.25 -22.93
N ARG A 317 -2.68 5.28 -22.34
CA ARG A 317 -1.71 6.14 -23.05
C ARG A 317 -0.36 6.19 -22.32
N ASN A 318 0.72 6.23 -23.10
CA ASN A 318 2.08 6.46 -22.59
C ASN A 318 2.49 5.52 -21.44
N LEU A 319 2.01 4.27 -21.44
CA LEU A 319 2.16 3.37 -20.29
C LEU A 319 3.63 3.12 -19.89
N ASP A 320 4.57 3.12 -20.85
CA ASP A 320 6.00 3.00 -20.56
C ASP A 320 6.51 4.10 -19.61
N PHE A 321 6.05 5.34 -19.79
CA PHE A 321 6.37 6.44 -18.88
C PHE A 321 5.88 6.14 -17.46
N TYR A 322 4.65 5.66 -17.32
CA TYR A 322 4.05 5.39 -16.02
C TYR A 322 4.63 4.14 -15.33
N ILE A 323 5.10 3.15 -16.10
CA ILE A 323 5.85 2.01 -15.58
C ILE A 323 7.22 2.46 -15.06
N VAL A 324 7.98 3.26 -15.82
CA VAL A 324 9.24 3.84 -15.31
C VAL A 324 8.96 4.68 -14.06
N TYR A 325 7.85 5.40 -14.04
CA TYR A 325 7.48 6.19 -12.88
C TYR A 325 7.13 5.33 -11.66
N ALA A 326 6.40 4.24 -11.84
CA ALA A 326 6.15 3.24 -10.79
C ALA A 326 7.46 2.62 -10.28
N ALA A 327 8.39 2.29 -11.18
CA ALA A 327 9.69 1.73 -10.83
C ALA A 327 10.54 2.72 -10.00
N LEU A 328 10.50 4.01 -10.34
CA LEU A 328 11.13 5.09 -9.55
C LEU A 328 10.49 5.21 -8.16
N ARG A 329 9.15 5.25 -8.09
CA ARG A 329 8.42 5.35 -6.81
C ARG A 329 8.77 4.18 -5.89
N HIS A 330 8.77 2.97 -6.45
CA HIS A 330 9.16 1.76 -5.73
C HIS A 330 10.65 1.74 -5.34
N ALA A 331 11.54 2.35 -6.15
CA ALA A 331 12.96 2.47 -5.83
C ALA A 331 13.20 3.31 -4.58
N ILE A 332 12.44 4.40 -4.39
CA ILE A 332 12.50 5.23 -3.19
C ILE A 332 12.07 4.42 -1.96
N VAL A 333 10.98 3.63 -2.05
CA VAL A 333 10.53 2.72 -0.99
C VAL A 333 11.63 1.73 -0.61
N MET A 334 12.19 1.02 -1.60
CA MET A 334 13.18 -0.02 -1.36
C MET A 334 14.48 0.55 -0.78
N ALA A 335 14.93 1.69 -1.26
CA ALA A 335 16.09 2.37 -0.70
C ALA A 335 15.85 2.80 0.76
N ARG A 336 14.65 3.31 1.09
CA ARG A 336 14.29 3.68 2.46
C ARG A 336 14.22 2.45 3.38
N ILE A 337 13.64 1.35 2.92
CA ILE A 337 13.62 0.07 3.65
C ILE A 337 15.05 -0.43 3.87
N LYS A 338 15.93 -0.34 2.88
CA LYS A 338 17.34 -0.70 3.04
C LYS A 338 18.04 0.16 4.08
N CYS A 339 17.84 1.49 4.07
CA CYS A 339 18.33 2.37 5.14
C CYS A 339 17.83 1.93 6.53
N ARG A 340 16.57 1.51 6.63
CA ARG A 340 15.99 0.97 7.86
C ARG A 340 16.70 -0.31 8.31
N MET A 341 16.89 -1.27 7.40
CA MET A 341 17.58 -2.53 7.70
C MET A 341 19.01 -2.28 8.17
N ILE A 342 19.73 -1.34 7.55
CA ILE A 342 21.07 -0.91 7.98
C ILE A 342 21.01 -0.29 9.38
N HIS A 343 20.03 0.57 9.65
CA HIS A 343 19.86 1.22 10.96
C HIS A 343 19.68 0.19 12.08
N PHE A 344 18.92 -0.88 11.84
CA PHE A 344 18.69 -1.95 12.81
C PHE A 344 19.74 -3.08 12.78
N GLY A 345 20.77 -2.97 11.93
CA GLY A 345 21.85 -3.96 11.82
C GLY A 345 21.47 -5.26 11.12
N GLU A 346 20.39 -5.24 10.33
CA GLU A 346 19.90 -6.35 9.50
C GLU A 346 20.60 -6.42 8.13
N ASP A 347 21.16 -5.29 7.67
CA ASP A 347 21.92 -5.17 6.41
C ASP A 347 23.12 -4.22 6.60
N THR A 348 23.95 -4.11 5.57
CA THR A 348 25.14 -3.26 5.53
C THR A 348 25.03 -2.21 4.44
N VAL A 349 25.71 -1.07 4.64
CA VAL A 349 25.85 -0.04 3.60
C VAL A 349 26.49 -0.67 2.37
N PRO A 350 25.85 -0.62 1.18
CA PRO A 350 26.42 -1.18 -0.02
C PRO A 350 27.61 -0.35 -0.52
N ASP A 351 28.54 -1.01 -1.23
CA ASP A 351 29.68 -0.35 -1.88
C ASP A 351 29.22 0.53 -3.06
N ASP A 352 28.23 0.04 -3.84
CA ASP A 352 27.58 0.78 -4.91
C ASP A 352 26.28 1.41 -4.39
N PRO A 353 26.11 2.75 -4.45
CA PRO A 353 24.88 3.41 -4.01
C PRO A 353 23.63 2.96 -4.76
N ASP A 354 23.74 2.45 -5.98
CA ASP A 354 22.57 1.95 -6.73
C ASP A 354 22.05 0.61 -6.17
N ASP A 355 22.84 -0.12 -5.38
CA ASP A 355 22.41 -1.34 -4.68
C ASP A 355 21.51 -1.06 -3.46
N TYR A 356 21.17 0.21 -3.18
CA TYR A 356 20.01 0.55 -2.34
C TYR A 356 18.68 0.17 -3.01
N VAL A 357 18.66 0.08 -4.34
CA VAL A 357 17.47 -0.29 -5.12
C VAL A 357 17.52 -1.79 -5.42
N MET A 358 16.62 -2.55 -4.80
CA MET A 358 16.58 -4.02 -4.97
C MET A 358 16.42 -4.45 -6.43
N HIS A 359 15.62 -3.69 -7.20
CA HIS A 359 15.34 -3.92 -8.62
C HIS A 359 16.19 -3.06 -9.56
N ARG A 360 17.44 -2.73 -9.19
CA ARG A 360 18.27 -1.82 -9.99
C ARG A 360 18.45 -2.27 -11.44
N LEU A 361 18.63 -3.58 -11.69
CA LEU A 361 18.80 -4.11 -13.04
C LEU A 361 17.55 -3.88 -13.90
N SER A 362 16.36 -4.09 -13.32
CA SER A 362 15.09 -3.84 -13.98
C SER A 362 14.91 -2.35 -14.28
N LEU A 363 15.23 -1.48 -13.31
CA LEU A 363 15.13 -0.03 -13.50
C LEU A 363 16.14 0.49 -14.54
N GLU A 364 17.38 0.00 -14.53
CA GLU A 364 18.38 0.33 -15.55
C GLU A 364 17.88 -0.04 -16.96
N ALA A 365 17.42 -1.27 -17.14
CA ALA A 365 16.92 -1.73 -18.42
C ALA A 365 15.64 -0.99 -18.87
N LEU A 366 14.78 -0.57 -17.94
CA LEU A 366 13.62 0.28 -18.24
C LEU A 366 14.04 1.65 -18.78
N LEU A 367 15.03 2.29 -18.14
CA LEU A 367 15.55 3.60 -18.57
C LEU A 367 16.26 3.52 -19.93
N ASP A 368 16.97 2.42 -20.18
CA ASP A 368 17.74 2.19 -21.39
C ASP A 368 16.88 1.65 -22.55
N GLY A 369 15.60 1.33 -22.30
CA GLY A 369 14.69 0.76 -23.29
C GLY A 369 15.03 -0.68 -23.69
N THR A 370 15.77 -1.40 -22.84
CA THR A 370 16.23 -2.78 -23.05
C THR A 370 15.47 -3.79 -22.18
N TYR A 371 14.48 -3.33 -21.41
CA TYR A 371 13.68 -4.18 -20.52
C TYR A 371 12.84 -5.18 -21.31
N GLU A 372 13.14 -6.47 -21.13
CA GLU A 372 12.38 -7.57 -21.70
C GLU A 372 11.17 -7.87 -20.81
N TRP A 373 9.98 -7.85 -21.41
CA TRP A 373 8.70 -8.06 -20.72
C TRP A 373 8.27 -9.53 -20.69
N ASP A 374 8.81 -10.35 -21.58
CA ASP A 374 8.44 -11.76 -21.78
C ASP A 374 9.43 -12.73 -21.12
#